data_AF-A0A431TN34-F1
#
_entry.id   AF-A0A431TN34-F1
#
_cell.length_a   1.000
_cell.length_b   1.000
_cell.length_c   1.000
_cell.angle_alpha   90.00
_cell.angle_beta   90.00
_cell.angle_gamma   90.00
#
_symmetry.space_group_name_H-M   'P 1'
#
loop_
_entity.id
_entity.type
_entity.pdbx_description
1 polymer ?
#
loop_
_entity_poly.entity_id
_entity_poly.type
_entity_poly.pdbx_seq_one_letter_code
_entity_poly.pdbx_strand_id
1 'polypeptide(L)'
;MLKKLNTILFIAELVFIGAPITLLAMFGAVLTVPGVPGANTDYLSIKQLAMLTAFVGLYGFWGMSIAFAHGGVERVRRTSWGVRIAAAVGVLMSLSSVLYGRSPQADAFFAIAFSGTPLLIPLAHILVCIVTDKAMRERREQRDAVTG
;
A
#
# COMPACT_ATOMS: atom_id res chain seq x y z
N MET A 1 14.04 -20.36 -8.89
CA MET A 1 13.14 -20.75 -7.78
C MET A 1 12.75 -19.56 -6.90
N LEU A 2 13.71 -18.80 -6.36
CA LEU A 2 13.47 -17.65 -5.46
C LEU A 2 12.44 -16.62 -5.97
N LYS A 3 12.53 -16.22 -7.25
CA LYS A 3 11.60 -15.26 -7.85
C LYS A 3 10.14 -15.74 -7.83
N LYS A 4 9.89 -17.02 -8.13
CA LYS A 4 8.54 -17.59 -8.13
C LYS A 4 7.98 -17.67 -6.70
N LEU A 5 8.82 -18.03 -5.72
CA LEU A 5 8.41 -18.09 -4.31
C LEU A 5 8.02 -16.71 -3.79
N ASN A 6 8.80 -15.66 -4.06
CA ASN A 6 8.47 -14.29 -3.63
C ASN A 6 7.15 -13.82 -4.23
N THR A 7 6.90 -14.11 -5.51
CA THR A 7 5.61 -13.78 -6.14
C THR A 7 4.44 -14.54 -5.50
N ILE A 8 4.60 -15.82 -5.19
CA ILE A 8 3.54 -16.62 -4.53
C ILE A 8 3.24 -16.08 -3.13
N LEU A 9 4.27 -15.82 -2.32
CA LEU A 9 4.12 -15.25 -0.99
C LEU A 9 3.45 -13.88 -1.05
N PHE A 10 3.87 -13.04 -2.00
CA PHE A 10 3.25 -11.73 -2.23
C PHE A 10 1.77 -11.84 -2.63
N ILE A 11 1.41 -12.78 -3.52
CA ILE A 11 0.01 -13.02 -3.88
C ILE A 11 -0.79 -13.48 -2.66
N ALA A 12 -0.22 -14.34 -1.81
CA ALA A 12 -0.87 -14.73 -0.56
C ALA A 12 -1.10 -13.51 0.36
N GLU A 13 -0.11 -12.63 0.53
CA GLU A 13 -0.27 -11.38 1.27
C GLU A 13 -1.38 -10.50 0.67
N LEU A 14 -1.48 -10.40 -0.66
CA LEU A 14 -2.57 -9.67 -1.30
C LEU A 14 -3.94 -10.29 -1.03
N VAL A 15 -4.07 -11.62 -1.09
CA VAL A 15 -5.35 -12.31 -0.91
C VAL A 15 -5.81 -12.29 0.56
N PHE A 16 -4.90 -12.53 1.50
CA PHE A 16 -5.24 -12.63 2.92
C PHE A 16 -5.23 -11.29 3.66
N ILE A 17 -4.48 -10.30 3.16
CA ILE A 17 -4.32 -9.00 3.81
C ILE A 17 -4.82 -7.89 2.89
N GLY A 18 -4.24 -7.75 1.69
CA GLY A 18 -4.50 -6.62 0.79
C GLY A 18 -5.98 -6.44 0.43
N ALA A 19 -6.62 -7.50 -0.09
CA ALA A 19 -7.99 -7.47 -0.57
C ALA A 19 -9.03 -7.32 0.55
N PRO A 20 -9.00 -8.10 1.65
CA PRO A 20 -9.95 -7.94 2.76
C PRO A 20 -9.91 -6.54 3.37
N ILE A 21 -8.70 -5.99 3.52
CA ILE A 21 -8.50 -4.66 4.09
C ILE A 21 -8.96 -3.56 3.14
N THR A 22 -8.68 -3.70 1.84
CA THR A 22 -9.23 -2.78 0.83
C THR A 22 -10.76 -2.80 0.83
N LEU A 23 -11.37 -3.99 0.92
CA LEU A 23 -12.83 -4.14 0.99
C LEU A 23 -13.41 -3.50 2.26
N LEU A 24 -12.77 -3.71 3.41
CA LEU A 24 -13.18 -3.09 4.66
C LEU A 24 -13.07 -1.56 4.59
N ALA A 25 -12.01 -1.03 3.99
CA ALA A 25 -11.82 0.40 3.78
C ALA A 25 -12.91 0.99 2.86
N MET A 26 -13.24 0.30 1.77
CA MET A 26 -14.32 0.70 0.86
C MET A 26 -15.68 0.68 1.55
N PHE A 27 -15.96 -0.35 2.36
CA PHE A 27 -17.19 -0.44 3.14
C PHE A 27 -17.30 0.72 4.13
N GLY A 28 -16.22 1.01 4.86
CA GLY A 28 -16.15 2.18 5.76
C GLY A 28 -16.38 3.50 5.02
N ALA A 29 -15.83 3.65 3.81
CA ALA A 29 -16.05 4.83 2.99
C ALA A 29 -17.53 5.00 2.58
N VAL A 30 -18.23 3.92 2.22
CA VAL A 30 -19.66 3.96 1.88
C VAL A 30 -20.51 4.45 3.06
N LEU A 31 -20.17 4.06 4.29
CA LEU A 31 -20.86 4.51 5.50
C LEU A 31 -20.66 6.01 5.82
N THR A 32 -19.78 6.70 5.09
CA THR A 32 -19.59 8.15 5.21
C THR A 32 -20.36 8.96 4.16
N VAL A 33 -21.04 8.30 3.23
CA VAL A 33 -21.81 8.95 2.15
C VAL A 33 -23.14 9.48 2.69
N PRO A 34 -23.49 10.76 2.43
CA PRO A 34 -24.79 11.33 2.83
C PRO A 34 -25.96 10.51 2.28
N GLY A 35 -26.93 10.19 3.14
CA GLY A 35 -28.13 9.41 2.76
C GLY A 35 -28.04 7.91 3.02
N VAL A 36 -26.88 7.39 3.44
CA VAL A 36 -26.76 6.01 3.94
C VAL A 36 -27.25 5.95 5.40
N PRO A 37 -28.13 4.99 5.78
CA PRO A 37 -28.55 4.83 7.17
C PRO A 37 -27.34 4.63 8.10
N GLY A 38 -27.20 5.49 9.12
CA GLY A 38 -26.04 5.49 10.01
C GLY A 38 -24.87 6.39 9.58
N ALA A 39 -25.02 7.17 8.51
CA ALA A 39 -24.00 8.13 8.07
C ALA A 39 -23.83 9.27 9.08
N ASN A 40 -22.58 9.49 9.50
CA ASN A 40 -22.23 10.49 10.49
C ASN A 40 -21.71 11.77 9.80
N THR A 41 -22.56 12.80 9.65
CA THR A 41 -22.36 13.94 8.74
C THR A 41 -21.53 15.10 9.28
N ASP A 42 -21.15 15.08 10.56
CA ASP A 42 -20.69 16.29 11.27
C ASP A 42 -19.33 16.90 10.86
N TYR A 43 -18.61 16.34 9.88
CA TYR A 43 -17.35 16.91 9.37
C TYR A 43 -17.13 16.61 7.89
N LEU A 44 -18.16 16.82 7.06
CA LEU A 44 -18.20 16.39 5.66
C LEU A 44 -16.94 16.74 4.84
N SER A 45 -16.42 17.97 4.97
CA SER A 45 -15.29 18.46 4.16
C SER A 45 -13.95 17.79 4.48
N ILE A 46 -13.63 17.62 5.77
CA ILE A 46 -12.38 16.97 6.20
C ILE A 46 -12.46 15.47 5.89
N LYS A 47 -13.63 14.84 6.08
CA LYS A 47 -13.84 13.41 5.80
C LYS A 47 -13.68 13.10 4.31
N GLN A 48 -14.23 13.94 3.46
CA GLN A 48 -14.07 13.85 2.01
C GLN A 48 -12.60 13.98 1.59
N LEU A 49 -11.85 14.94 2.15
CA LEU A 49 -10.44 15.11 1.83
C LEU A 49 -9.59 13.90 2.25
N ALA A 50 -9.83 13.34 3.43
CA ALA A 50 -9.13 12.14 3.88
C ALA A 50 -9.49 10.92 3.03
N MET A 51 -10.76 10.78 2.65
CA MET A 51 -11.23 9.71 1.78
C MET A 51 -10.60 9.80 0.38
N LEU A 52 -10.54 11.00 -0.22
CA LEU A 52 -9.83 11.23 -1.49
C LEU A 52 -8.35 10.86 -1.39
N THR A 53 -7.69 11.28 -0.31
CA THR A 53 -6.27 10.95 -0.07
C THR A 53 -6.07 9.44 0.10
N ALA A 54 -7.00 8.75 0.77
CA ALA A 54 -6.98 7.29 0.91
C ALA A 54 -7.18 6.57 -0.43
N PHE A 55 -8.06 7.06 -1.31
CA PHE A 55 -8.22 6.52 -2.66
C PHE A 55 -6.96 6.70 -3.51
N VAL A 56 -6.29 7.85 -3.41
CA VAL A 56 -4.98 8.06 -4.05
C VAL A 56 -3.97 7.05 -3.52
N GLY A 57 -3.91 6.86 -2.19
CA GLY A 57 -3.08 5.83 -1.56
C GLY A 57 -3.34 4.42 -2.08
N LEU A 58 -4.61 4.02 -2.15
CA LEU A 58 -5.05 2.71 -2.66
C LEU A 58 -4.71 2.52 -4.14
N TYR A 59 -4.88 3.55 -4.96
CA TYR A 59 -4.50 3.52 -6.37
C TYR A 59 -3.00 3.24 -6.52
N GLY A 60 -2.16 3.93 -5.74
CA GLY A 60 -0.72 3.70 -5.71
C GLY A 60 -0.37 2.28 -5.25
N PHE A 61 -0.98 1.82 -4.15
CA PHE A 61 -0.79 0.47 -3.62
C PHE A 61 -1.12 -0.62 -4.65
N TRP A 62 -2.31 -0.58 -5.25
CA TRP A 62 -2.74 -1.59 -6.23
C TRP A 62 -1.93 -1.51 -7.52
N GLY A 63 -1.57 -0.31 -7.98
CA GLY A 63 -0.70 -0.13 -9.15
C GLY A 63 0.67 -0.78 -8.97
N MET A 64 1.29 -0.59 -7.80
CA MET A 64 2.57 -1.25 -7.46
C MET A 64 2.41 -2.76 -7.31
N SER A 65 1.31 -3.20 -6.68
CA SER A 65 1.04 -4.62 -6.42
C SER A 65 0.80 -5.42 -7.70
N ILE A 66 0.00 -4.89 -8.62
CA ILE A 66 -0.25 -5.51 -9.92
C ILE A 66 1.04 -5.54 -10.76
N ALA A 67 1.83 -4.46 -10.74
CA ALA A 67 3.11 -4.43 -11.44
C ALA A 67 4.05 -5.52 -10.92
N PHE A 68 4.13 -5.71 -9.60
CA PHE A 68 4.95 -6.75 -8.99
C PHE A 68 4.43 -8.15 -9.29
N ALA A 69 3.12 -8.38 -9.22
CA ALA A 69 2.51 -9.68 -9.53
C ALA A 69 2.76 -10.11 -10.99
N HIS A 70 2.70 -9.18 -11.94
CA HIS A 70 2.86 -9.48 -13.38
C HIS A 70 4.29 -9.52 -13.89
N GLY A 71 5.25 -8.85 -13.24
CA GLY A 71 6.61 -8.77 -13.77
C GLY A 71 7.71 -8.56 -12.73
N GLY A 72 7.38 -8.74 -11.44
CA GLY A 72 8.30 -8.58 -10.33
C GLY A 72 8.92 -7.19 -10.26
N VAL A 73 10.13 -7.13 -9.71
CA VAL A 73 10.90 -5.89 -9.47
C VAL A 73 11.08 -5.05 -10.72
N GLU A 74 11.33 -5.67 -11.87
CA GLU A 74 11.57 -4.94 -13.13
C GLU A 74 10.34 -4.14 -13.56
N ARG A 75 9.16 -4.74 -13.46
CA ARG A 75 7.92 -4.05 -13.83
C ARG A 75 7.52 -2.99 -12.82
N VAL A 76 7.81 -3.20 -11.53
CA VAL A 76 7.69 -2.14 -10.51
C VAL A 76 8.60 -0.95 -10.80
N ARG A 77 9.83 -1.18 -11.29
CA ARG A 77 10.74 -0.09 -11.69
C ARG A 77 10.26 0.71 -12.91
N ARG A 78 9.28 0.20 -13.66
CA ARG A 78 8.67 0.87 -14.81
C ARG A 78 7.32 1.50 -14.52
N THR A 79 6.82 1.41 -13.28
CA THR A 79 5.60 2.13 -12.89
C THR A 79 5.80 3.64 -13.03
N SER A 80 4.73 4.34 -13.42
CA SER A 80 4.78 5.80 -13.57
C SER A 80 5.05 6.50 -12.23
N TRP A 81 5.64 7.69 -12.31
CA TRP A 81 5.86 8.54 -11.12
C TRP A 81 4.58 8.79 -10.33
N GLY A 82 3.44 8.96 -11.02
CA GLY A 82 2.14 9.12 -10.37
C GLY A 82 1.77 7.96 -9.45
N VAL A 83 1.98 6.71 -9.89
CA VAL A 83 1.70 5.52 -9.06
C VAL A 83 2.60 5.47 -7.82
N ARG A 84 3.87 5.89 -7.95
CA ARG A 84 4.83 5.91 -6.84
C ARG A 84 4.51 6.97 -5.81
N ILE A 85 4.21 8.19 -6.28
CA ILE A 85 3.80 9.30 -5.41
C ILE A 85 2.52 8.91 -4.67
N ALA A 86 1.54 8.37 -5.40
CA ALA A 86 0.29 7.87 -4.81
C ALA A 86 0.55 6.81 -3.72
N ALA A 87 1.43 5.83 -3.97
CA ALA A 87 1.79 4.82 -2.98
C ALA A 87 2.48 5.44 -1.76
N ALA A 88 3.39 6.39 -1.96
CA ALA A 88 4.08 7.11 -0.89
C ALA A 88 3.10 7.91 -0.02
N VAL A 89 2.12 8.59 -0.64
CA VAL A 89 1.03 9.29 0.08
C VAL A 89 0.24 8.29 0.93
N GLY A 90 -0.11 7.12 0.39
CA GLY A 90 -0.79 6.07 1.14
C GLY A 90 0.00 5.56 2.34
N VAL A 91 1.32 5.39 2.19
CA VAL A 91 2.23 5.01 3.28
C VAL A 91 2.27 6.09 4.36
N LEU A 92 2.46 7.35 3.98
CA LEU A 92 2.52 8.46 4.92
C LEU A 92 1.23 8.59 5.72
N MET A 93 0.07 8.49 5.07
CA MET A 93 -1.23 8.49 5.76
C MET A 93 -1.37 7.32 6.74
N SER A 94 -0.93 6.13 6.34
CA SER A 94 -0.96 4.93 7.21
C SER A 94 0.00 5.03 8.40
N LEU A 95 1.09 5.79 8.28
CA LEU A 95 2.00 6.07 9.39
C LEU A 95 1.47 7.16 10.30
N SER A 96 0.95 8.25 9.73
CA SER A 96 0.30 9.32 10.48
C SER A 96 -0.85 8.77 11.32
N SER A 97 -1.65 7.84 10.80
CA SER A 97 -2.70 7.20 11.59
C SER A 97 -2.14 6.48 12.81
N VAL A 98 -1.14 5.62 12.67
CA VAL A 98 -0.53 4.93 13.83
C VAL A 98 -0.07 5.91 14.92
N LEU A 99 0.37 7.11 14.53
CA LEU A 99 0.78 8.16 15.47
C LEU A 99 -0.40 8.88 16.14
N TYR A 100 -1.50 9.14 15.42
CA TYR A 100 -2.57 10.05 15.86
C TYR A 100 -3.72 9.44 16.69
N GLY A 101 -4.05 8.16 16.57
CA GLY A 101 -5.20 7.59 17.33
C GLY A 101 -4.78 6.81 18.54
N ARG A 102 -3.77 7.36 19.19
CA ARG A 102 -3.74 7.36 20.64
C ARG A 102 -4.64 8.45 21.24
N SER A 103 -5.33 9.25 20.42
CA SER A 103 -6.27 10.26 20.88
C SER A 103 -7.70 9.70 21.04
N PRO A 104 -8.38 9.91 22.18
CA PRO A 104 -9.74 9.46 22.42
C PRO A 104 -10.82 10.13 21.55
N GLN A 105 -10.46 11.13 20.73
CA GLN A 105 -11.36 11.82 19.79
C GLN A 105 -11.27 11.27 18.35
N ALA A 106 -10.52 10.18 18.14
CA ALA A 106 -10.21 9.63 16.82
C ALA A 106 -11.34 8.70 16.32
N ASP A 107 -12.58 9.20 16.18
CA ASP A 107 -13.77 8.34 16.06
C ASP A 107 -14.07 7.75 14.67
N ALA A 108 -13.48 8.24 13.57
CA ALA A 108 -13.80 7.72 12.22
C ALA A 108 -12.65 7.79 11.21
N PHE A 109 -11.86 8.87 11.23
CA PHE A 109 -10.63 8.99 10.45
C PHE A 109 -9.60 7.92 10.84
N PHE A 110 -9.70 7.46 12.09
CA PHE A 110 -8.85 6.42 12.63
C PHE A 110 -9.13 5.06 12.03
N ALA A 111 -10.40 4.67 11.90
CA ALA A 111 -10.76 3.38 11.34
C ALA A 111 -10.32 3.22 9.87
N ILE A 112 -10.49 4.27 9.06
CA ILE A 112 -10.07 4.26 7.65
C ILE A 112 -8.54 4.24 7.53
N ALA A 113 -7.83 5.01 8.36
CA ALA A 113 -6.39 5.13 8.25
C ALA A 113 -5.60 4.01 8.98
N PHE A 114 -6.18 3.35 9.98
CA PHE A 114 -5.64 2.13 10.61
C PHE A 114 -5.85 0.90 9.71
N SER A 115 -6.91 0.91 8.89
CA SER A 115 -7.09 -0.09 7.83
C SER A 115 -5.96 -0.02 6.78
N GLY A 116 -5.29 1.11 6.59
CA GLY A 116 -4.14 1.19 5.68
C GLY A 116 -2.87 0.48 6.18
N THR A 117 -2.71 0.31 7.50
CA THR A 117 -1.47 -0.20 8.11
C THR A 117 -1.10 -1.62 7.67
N PRO A 118 -2.04 -2.58 7.57
CA PRO A 118 -1.73 -3.90 7.01
C PRO A 118 -1.31 -3.86 5.54
N LEU A 119 -1.70 -2.85 4.76
CA LEU A 119 -1.25 -2.66 3.37
C LEU A 119 0.23 -2.27 3.28
N LEU A 120 0.86 -1.89 4.39
CA LEU A 120 2.30 -1.70 4.47
C LEU A 120 3.06 -3.02 4.33
N ILE A 121 2.45 -4.16 4.67
CA ILE A 121 3.11 -5.48 4.60
C ILE A 121 3.46 -5.84 3.14
N PRO A 122 2.51 -5.87 2.18
CA PRO A 122 2.85 -6.13 0.78
C PRO A 122 3.80 -5.08 0.19
N LEU A 123 3.68 -3.80 0.58
CA LEU A 123 4.60 -2.76 0.11
C LEU A 123 6.02 -2.96 0.64
N ALA A 124 6.17 -3.35 1.90
CA ALA A 124 7.45 -3.70 2.50
C ALA A 124 8.06 -4.92 1.81
N HIS A 125 7.26 -5.93 1.47
CA HIS A 125 7.71 -7.09 0.68
C HIS A 125 8.31 -6.64 -0.66
N ILE A 126 7.60 -5.80 -1.41
CA ILE A 126 8.09 -5.26 -2.69
C ILE A 126 9.42 -4.52 -2.48
N LEU A 127 9.51 -3.67 -1.44
CA LEU A 127 10.72 -2.92 -1.12
C LEU A 127 11.90 -3.83 -0.81
N VAL A 128 11.71 -4.85 0.02
CA VAL A 128 12.73 -5.85 0.34
C VAL A 128 13.20 -6.53 -0.95
N CYS A 129 12.27 -6.96 -1.82
CA CYS A 129 12.62 -7.56 -3.09
C CYS A 129 13.44 -6.62 -4.00
N ILE A 130 13.13 -5.32 -4.03
CA ILE A 130 13.89 -4.33 -4.79
C ILE A 130 15.32 -4.20 -4.25
N VAL A 131 15.46 -4.09 -2.92
CA VAL A 131 16.76 -3.94 -2.25
C VAL A 131 17.62 -5.20 -2.44
N THR A 132 17.04 -6.39 -2.27
CA THR A 132 17.73 -7.66 -2.48
C THR A 132 18.13 -7.85 -3.94
N ASP A 133 17.27 -7.52 -4.92
CA ASP A 133 17.61 -7.60 -6.35
C ASP A 133 18.79 -6.67 -6.68
N LYS A 134 18.81 -5.46 -6.13
CA LYS A 134 19.92 -4.51 -6.30
C LYS A 134 21.24 -5.08 -5.76
N ALA A 135 21.25 -5.53 -4.51
CA ALA A 135 22.44 -6.09 -3.88
C ALA A 135 22.99 -7.33 -4.61
N MET A 136 22.11 -8.17 -5.15
CA MET A 136 22.52 -9.34 -5.92
C MET A 136 23.10 -8.99 -7.29
N ARG A 137 22.66 -7.90 -7.93
CA ARG A 137 23.25 -7.42 -9.19
C ARG A 137 24.66 -6.88 -8.96
N GLU A 138 24.85 -6.03 -7.95
CA GLU A 138 26.16 -5.47 -7.59
C GLU A 138 27.18 -6.58 -7.29
N ARG A 139 26.76 -7.62 -6.56
CA ARG A 139 27.63 -8.79 -6.29
C ARG A 139 28.00 -9.60 -7.54
N ARG A 140 27.11 -9.67 -8.54
CA ARG A 140 27.40 -10.36 -9.81
C ARG A 140 28.41 -9.57 -10.63
N GLU A 141 28.20 -8.26 -10.75
CA GLU A 141 29.11 -7.36 -11.46
C GLU A 141 30.52 -7.41 -10.85
N GLN A 142 30.62 -7.39 -9.51
CA GLN A 142 31.91 -7.56 -8.80
C GLN A 142 32.56 -8.92 -9.06
N ARG A 143 31.77 -10.00 -9.05
CA ARG A 143 32.29 -11.35 -9.32
C ARG A 143 32.81 -11.48 -10.75
N ASP A 144 32.04 -10.98 -11.73
CA ASP A 144 32.38 -11.04 -13.13
C ASP A 144 33.65 -10.21 -13.43
N ALA A 145 33.84 -9.08 -12.72
CA ALA A 145 35.06 -8.27 -12.81
C ALA A 145 36.32 -8.91 -12.18
N VAL A 146 36.17 -9.91 -11.32
CA VAL A 146 37.29 -10.65 -10.71
C VAL A 146 37.63 -11.92 -11.52
N THR A 147 36.64 -12.48 -12.23
CA THR A 147 36.80 -13.73 -13.00
C THR A 147 37.00 -13.55 -14.51
N GLY A 148 36.81 -12.34 -15.03
CA GLY A 148 37.08 -11.96 -16.42
C GLY A 148 38.43 -11.27 -16.57
#